data_AF-A0A0N4V0N4-F1
#
_entry.id   AF-A0A0N4V0N4-F1
#
_cell.length_a   1.000
_cell.length_b   1.000
_cell.length_c   1.000
_cell.angle_alpha   90.00
_cell.angle_beta   90.00
_cell.angle_gamma   90.00
#
_symmetry.space_group_name_H-M   'P 1'
#
loop_
_entity.id
_entity.type
_entity.pdbx_description
1 polymer ?
#
loop_
_entity_poly.entity_id
_entity_poly.type
_entity_poly.pdbx_seq_one_letter_code
_entity_poly.pdbx_strand_id
1 'polypeptide(L)'
;MRWFAKEDLITSDDYGNILLLKESKGFKNPLILVSQGSFPNNVGFFSDALISADGRYFAVPKNSLSNFRYSNLAVYEIYEYNNGTISSGYKAESAEVSDNYLQLFVWNPLSGSNDYVTVYGNNIYYHPSPENNNITIPVTTTGGPFRYNGVADWLYEGSVQESFPEEIFANSHAIWWSPSGNLIAYASFDDSSVELSQTILFKTKVFLKFCFLLWIPHHTYEHPNPVHDVYPYPTTGTKQNPVVALWVWNKKTKKTESVAKPRELNNQNKNGAYLFSVQWIEQVADNANSAVQHLLLTVWANRPQNETYISLCNPSEDCSESALRVQKVSFDIDGRKLWAEPSDFKDLQIRSYSGGSYDVSEIVGYAKDRDEIYAGPNTASSKAETPWELLTFLANNRQYIIITIDATGSANRGWNVKEEIYKNLGGPEINDQIDILRKLLAKYPFMDKNRVAAFGWSYGGFVTLHIGGRDGGKTVKCVVAVAPVVSFLYYDSAYSERYMGMVEDNMFAYENENNENWFKVYPNEGHSLHNTINHLYHEVDKFLHHDCFGFKGS
;
A
#
# COMPACT_ATOMS: atom_id res chain seq x y z
N MET A 1 15.52 -11.06 3.53
CA MET A 1 15.70 -12.40 2.92
C MET A 1 14.80 -12.52 1.68
N ARG A 2 15.32 -13.00 0.56
CA ARG A 2 14.62 -13.14 -0.73
C ARG A 2 15.08 -14.42 -1.42
N TRP A 3 14.20 -15.04 -2.21
CA TRP A 3 14.58 -16.17 -3.07
C TRP A 3 15.50 -15.70 -4.19
N PHE A 4 16.54 -16.48 -4.46
CA PHE A 4 17.52 -16.30 -5.52
C PHE A 4 17.58 -17.61 -6.31
N ALA A 5 17.28 -17.54 -7.61
CA ALA A 5 16.89 -18.72 -8.38
C ALA A 5 15.72 -19.50 -7.71
N LYS A 6 15.44 -20.73 -8.15
CA LYS A 6 14.33 -21.53 -7.61
C LYS A 6 14.59 -22.10 -6.21
N GLU A 7 15.84 -22.15 -5.76
CA GLU A 7 16.25 -22.99 -4.62
C GLU A 7 17.11 -22.25 -3.58
N ASP A 8 17.83 -21.19 -3.94
CA ASP A 8 18.72 -20.50 -3.01
C ASP A 8 18.05 -19.25 -2.40
N LEU A 9 18.57 -18.76 -1.28
CA LEU A 9 18.09 -17.57 -0.58
C LEU A 9 19.23 -16.57 -0.45
N ILE A 10 18.93 -15.28 -0.68
CA ILE A 10 19.84 -14.19 -0.37
C ILE A 10 19.28 -13.36 0.78
N THR A 11 20.14 -12.96 1.71
CA THR A 11 19.81 -12.06 2.81
C THR A 11 20.99 -11.15 3.14
N SER A 12 20.78 -10.16 3.99
CA SER A 12 21.86 -9.39 4.61
C SER A 12 22.05 -9.80 6.07
N ASP A 13 23.26 -9.59 6.60
CA ASP A 13 23.51 -9.61 8.05
C ASP A 13 23.48 -8.19 8.66
N ASP A 14 23.61 -8.11 9.98
CA ASP A 14 23.61 -6.85 10.74
C ASP A 14 24.82 -5.95 10.43
N TYR A 15 25.86 -6.50 9.78
CA TYR A 15 27.04 -5.76 9.33
C TYR A 15 26.89 -5.24 7.88
N GLY A 16 25.75 -5.50 7.24
CA GLY A 16 25.48 -5.12 5.85
C GLY A 16 26.08 -6.06 4.80
N ASN A 17 26.67 -7.19 5.20
CA ASN A 17 27.18 -8.18 4.24
C ASN A 17 26.01 -8.91 3.56
N ILE A 18 26.19 -9.25 2.29
CA ILE A 18 25.25 -10.09 1.54
C ILE A 18 25.60 -11.56 1.79
N LEU A 19 24.61 -12.34 2.16
CA LEU A 19 24.70 -13.75 2.44
C LEU A 19 23.90 -14.57 1.42
N LEU A 20 24.51 -15.62 0.88
CA LEU A 20 23.85 -16.68 0.13
C LEU A 20 23.64 -17.90 1.03
N LEU A 21 22.38 -18.29 1.17
CA LEU A 21 21.92 -19.47 1.86
C LEU A 21 21.49 -20.48 0.81
N LYS A 22 22.21 -21.61 0.72
CA LYS A 22 21.90 -22.64 -0.28
C LYS A 22 20.96 -23.71 0.25
N GLU A 23 19.92 -24.06 -0.49
CA GLU A 23 19.03 -25.18 -0.12
C GLU A 23 19.79 -26.50 -0.08
N SER A 24 20.72 -26.71 -1.02
CA SER A 24 21.63 -27.88 -1.03
C SER A 24 22.44 -28.05 0.25
N LYS A 25 22.62 -26.99 1.04
CA LYS A 25 23.28 -27.01 2.36
C LYS A 25 22.29 -26.96 3.53
N GLY A 26 21.00 -27.17 3.27
CA GLY A 26 19.91 -27.02 4.23
C GLY A 26 19.82 -25.61 4.80
N PHE A 27 20.21 -24.60 4.02
CA PHE A 27 20.33 -23.20 4.45
C PHE A 27 21.26 -22.98 5.65
N LYS A 28 22.16 -23.93 5.93
CA LYS A 28 23.17 -23.81 6.99
C LYS A 28 24.46 -23.22 6.43
N ASN A 29 25.20 -22.51 7.29
CA ASN A 29 26.49 -21.89 6.96
C ASN A 29 26.38 -20.89 5.79
N PRO A 30 25.75 -19.71 6.01
CA PRO A 30 25.63 -18.69 4.99
C PRO A 30 27.00 -18.33 4.40
N LEU A 31 27.06 -18.27 3.08
CA LEU A 31 28.23 -17.79 2.34
C LEU A 31 28.16 -16.26 2.26
N ILE A 32 29.17 -15.55 2.72
CA ILE A 32 29.30 -14.12 2.44
C ILE A 32 29.58 -13.97 0.94
N LEU A 33 28.60 -13.48 0.18
CA LEU A 33 28.76 -13.13 -1.23
C LEU A 33 29.56 -11.84 -1.38
N VAL A 34 29.20 -10.83 -0.59
CA VAL A 34 29.80 -9.51 -0.68
C VAL A 34 29.91 -8.93 0.72
N SER A 35 31.09 -8.41 1.06
CA SER A 35 31.26 -7.68 2.31
C SER A 35 30.92 -6.20 2.13
N GLN A 36 30.34 -5.58 3.15
CA GLN A 36 30.06 -4.13 3.17
C GLN A 36 31.33 -3.30 2.88
N GLY A 37 32.51 -3.78 3.29
CA GLY A 37 33.79 -3.10 3.04
C GLY A 37 34.28 -3.15 1.58
N SER A 38 33.67 -3.98 0.72
CA SER A 38 34.01 -4.07 -0.71
C SER A 38 33.34 -2.98 -1.55
N PHE A 39 32.44 -2.17 -0.97
CA PHE A 39 31.72 -1.12 -1.68
C PHE A 39 32.47 0.23 -1.64
N PRO A 40 32.33 1.08 -2.67
CA PRO A 40 32.82 2.45 -2.63
C PRO A 40 32.24 3.22 -1.43
N ASN A 41 33.05 4.04 -0.77
CA ASN A 41 32.59 4.93 0.30
C ASN A 41 31.41 5.79 -0.22
N ASN A 42 30.26 5.80 0.49
CA ASN A 42 28.98 6.48 0.17
C ASN A 42 27.85 5.61 -0.43
N VAL A 43 27.96 4.28 -0.43
CA VAL A 43 26.80 3.42 -0.65
C VAL A 43 26.06 3.24 0.68
N GLY A 44 24.74 3.44 0.70
CA GLY A 44 23.89 3.23 1.89
C GLY A 44 23.89 1.78 2.38
N PHE A 45 23.05 1.46 3.37
CA PHE A 45 22.89 0.07 3.81
C PHE A 45 22.43 -0.82 2.66
N PHE A 46 23.12 -1.96 2.49
CA PHE A 46 22.87 -2.88 1.37
C PHE A 46 21.54 -3.65 1.49
N SER A 47 20.82 -3.54 2.61
CA SER A 47 19.50 -4.18 2.81
C SER A 47 18.50 -3.91 1.67
N ASP A 48 18.68 -2.79 0.97
CA ASP A 48 17.74 -2.30 -0.03
C ASP A 48 18.17 -2.62 -1.48
N ALA A 49 19.33 -3.25 -1.67
CA ALA A 49 19.85 -3.57 -2.98
C ALA A 49 19.01 -4.65 -3.69
N LEU A 50 18.84 -4.47 -5.00
CA LEU A 50 18.11 -5.38 -5.89
C LEU A 50 19.12 -6.19 -6.71
N ILE A 51 18.98 -7.51 -6.71
CA ILE A 51 19.93 -8.43 -7.33
C ILE A 51 19.36 -8.91 -8.66
N SER A 52 20.18 -8.91 -9.72
CA SER A 52 19.80 -9.49 -11.01
C SER A 52 19.61 -11.00 -10.92
N ALA A 53 18.79 -11.57 -11.80
CA ALA A 53 18.46 -13.01 -11.78
C ALA A 53 19.65 -13.92 -12.15
N ASP A 54 20.70 -13.39 -12.77
CA ASP A 54 21.98 -14.07 -12.98
C ASP A 54 22.96 -13.97 -11.78
N GLY A 55 22.63 -13.16 -10.77
CA GLY A 55 23.45 -12.91 -9.58
C GLY A 55 24.72 -12.11 -9.82
N ARG A 56 24.90 -11.53 -11.01
CA ARG A 56 26.10 -10.76 -11.36
C ARG A 56 25.98 -9.28 -11.05
N TYR A 57 24.77 -8.75 -10.94
CA TYR A 57 24.54 -7.32 -10.82
C TYR A 57 23.70 -6.97 -9.59
N PHE A 58 24.03 -5.82 -9.01
CA PHE A 58 23.41 -5.28 -7.81
C PHE A 58 23.00 -3.83 -8.07
N ALA A 59 21.71 -3.57 -8.23
CA ALA A 59 21.16 -2.22 -8.30
C ALA A 59 20.92 -1.68 -6.90
N VAL A 60 21.57 -0.57 -6.55
CA VAL A 60 21.50 0.04 -5.23
C VAL A 60 20.85 1.41 -5.33
N PRO A 61 19.73 1.65 -4.62
CA PRO A 61 19.13 2.97 -4.55
C PRO A 61 20.01 3.92 -3.72
N LYS A 62 20.23 5.12 -4.25
CA LYS A 62 20.91 6.25 -3.60
C LYS A 62 19.97 7.44 -3.54
N ASN A 63 20.14 8.25 -2.48
CA ASN A 63 19.39 9.50 -2.28
C ASN A 63 17.86 9.33 -2.38
N SER A 64 17.31 8.27 -1.77
CA SER A 64 15.89 7.99 -1.82
C SER A 64 15.06 9.12 -1.21
N LEU A 65 14.07 9.58 -1.95
CA LEU A 65 13.03 10.52 -1.52
C LEU A 65 11.69 9.77 -1.53
N SER A 66 11.04 9.67 -0.36
CA SER A 66 9.67 9.15 -0.29
C SER A 66 8.71 10.16 -0.95
N ASN A 67 7.84 9.66 -1.83
CA ASN A 67 6.84 10.44 -2.55
C ASN A 67 5.43 10.09 -2.04
N PHE A 68 5.03 8.82 -2.19
CA PHE A 68 3.85 8.21 -1.55
C PHE A 68 4.31 7.11 -0.58
N ARG A 69 3.42 6.21 -0.14
CA ARG A 69 3.76 5.22 0.90
C ARG A 69 4.91 4.29 0.52
N TYR A 70 4.84 3.75 -0.68
CA TYR A 70 5.76 2.77 -1.22
C TYR A 70 6.63 3.35 -2.34
N SER A 71 6.17 4.45 -2.96
CA SER A 71 6.85 5.18 -4.01
C SER A 71 8.04 5.91 -3.43
N ASN A 72 9.21 5.45 -3.83
CA ASN A 72 10.47 6.08 -3.53
C ASN A 72 11.11 6.52 -4.85
N LEU A 73 11.32 7.82 -4.99
CA LEU A 73 12.20 8.35 -6.02
C LEU A 73 13.63 8.09 -5.60
N ALA A 74 14.41 7.38 -6.40
CA ALA A 74 15.80 7.10 -6.07
C ALA A 74 16.68 7.17 -7.30
N VAL A 75 17.94 7.55 -7.09
CA VAL A 75 19.00 7.42 -8.08
C VAL A 75 19.55 6.00 -7.97
N TYR A 76 19.50 5.20 -9.03
CA TYR A 76 19.99 3.82 -8.98
C TYR A 76 21.39 3.70 -9.62
N GLU A 77 22.32 3.14 -8.85
CA GLU A 77 23.62 2.70 -9.37
C GLU A 77 23.68 1.18 -9.39
N ILE A 78 24.11 0.61 -10.52
CA ILE A 78 24.23 -0.82 -10.74
C ILE A 78 25.69 -1.22 -10.66
N TYR A 79 26.01 -2.09 -9.71
CA TYR A 79 27.35 -2.62 -9.52
C TYR A 79 27.45 -4.03 -10.05
N GLU A 80 28.56 -4.37 -10.70
CA GLU A 80 28.85 -5.73 -11.13
C GLU A 80 29.70 -6.44 -10.08
N TYR A 81 29.37 -7.70 -9.83
CA TYR A 81 30.05 -8.58 -8.90
C TYR A 81 30.83 -9.65 -9.64
N ASN A 82 32.12 -9.68 -9.34
CA ASN A 82 33.07 -10.63 -9.90
C ASN A 82 33.90 -11.25 -8.75
N ASN A 83 33.55 -12.49 -8.38
CA ASN A 83 34.33 -13.35 -7.44
C ASN A 83 34.85 -12.61 -6.19
N GLY A 84 33.97 -11.93 -5.45
CA GLY A 84 34.31 -11.24 -4.21
C GLY A 84 34.70 -9.77 -4.36
N THR A 85 34.81 -9.26 -5.58
CA THR A 85 35.09 -7.85 -5.88
C THR A 85 33.94 -7.19 -6.62
N ILE A 86 33.72 -5.92 -6.33
CA ILE A 86 32.69 -5.09 -6.96
C ILE A 86 33.39 -4.04 -7.82
N SER A 87 33.00 -3.95 -9.10
CA SER A 87 33.52 -2.93 -10.02
C SER A 87 32.69 -1.65 -9.97
N SER A 88 33.24 -0.54 -10.48
CA SER A 88 32.58 0.78 -10.48
C SER A 88 31.25 0.76 -11.23
N GLY A 89 30.23 1.38 -10.63
CA GLY A 89 28.82 1.19 -11.01
C GLY A 89 28.38 1.90 -12.30
N TYR A 90 27.52 1.22 -13.05
CA TYR A 90 26.73 1.76 -14.15
C TYR A 90 25.58 2.59 -13.60
N LYS A 91 25.20 3.67 -14.29
CA LYS A 91 23.94 4.35 -13.99
C LYS A 91 22.79 3.54 -14.56
N ALA A 92 21.72 3.37 -13.79
CA ALA A 92 20.52 2.67 -14.26
C ALA A 92 19.75 3.48 -15.33
N GLU A 93 19.88 4.80 -15.30
CA GLU A 93 19.25 5.73 -16.24
C GLU A 93 20.10 5.99 -17.50
N SER A 94 19.43 6.44 -18.57
CA SER A 94 20.13 6.94 -19.75
C SER A 94 20.75 8.32 -19.48
N ALA A 95 21.79 8.68 -20.23
CA ALA A 95 22.46 9.97 -20.09
C ALA A 95 21.56 11.20 -20.40
N GLU A 96 20.34 11.00 -20.90
CA GLU A 96 19.38 12.04 -21.26
C GLU A 96 18.42 12.43 -20.12
N VAL A 97 18.48 11.72 -18.99
CA VAL A 97 17.64 12.00 -17.80
C VAL A 97 18.22 13.17 -17.01
N SER A 98 17.49 14.28 -16.89
CA SER A 98 18.02 15.54 -16.33
C SER A 98 18.23 15.51 -14.81
N ASP A 99 17.36 14.81 -14.09
CA ASP A 99 17.27 14.92 -12.62
C ASP A 99 17.72 13.63 -11.91
N ASN A 100 18.04 12.58 -12.66
CA ASN A 100 18.52 11.26 -12.24
C ASN A 100 17.61 10.45 -11.27
N TYR A 101 16.39 10.90 -10.99
CA TYR A 101 15.47 10.20 -10.08
C TYR A 101 14.56 9.26 -10.85
N LEU A 102 14.68 7.96 -10.59
CA LEU A 102 13.77 6.94 -11.10
C LEU A 102 12.64 6.71 -10.10
N GLN A 103 11.42 6.52 -10.61
CA GLN A 103 10.25 6.15 -9.82
C GLN A 103 10.23 4.66 -9.49
N LEU A 104 10.84 3.83 -10.34
CA LEU A 104 10.86 2.39 -10.19
C LEU A 104 12.03 1.78 -10.93
N PHE A 105 12.61 0.72 -10.35
CA PHE A 105 13.59 -0.18 -10.97
C PHE A 105 13.15 -1.63 -10.77
N VAL A 106 13.12 -2.45 -11.83
CA VAL A 106 12.74 -3.87 -11.74
C VAL A 106 13.63 -4.73 -12.65
N TRP A 107 14.34 -5.70 -12.06
CA TRP A 107 15.08 -6.73 -12.82
C TRP A 107 14.14 -7.71 -13.52
N ASN A 108 14.56 -8.21 -14.68
CA ASN A 108 13.94 -9.38 -15.29
C ASN A 108 14.14 -10.61 -14.38
N PRO A 109 13.07 -11.32 -13.99
CA PRO A 109 13.16 -12.46 -13.07
C PRO A 109 13.67 -13.75 -13.74
N LEU A 110 13.80 -13.79 -15.08
CA LEU A 110 14.24 -14.99 -15.79
C LEU A 110 15.65 -15.38 -15.34
N SER A 111 15.84 -16.64 -14.92
CA SER A 111 17.14 -17.14 -14.49
C SER A 111 18.22 -16.93 -15.56
N GLY A 112 19.36 -16.37 -15.16
CA GLY A 112 20.46 -16.03 -16.06
C GLY A 112 20.28 -14.73 -16.85
N SER A 113 19.24 -13.95 -16.57
CA SER A 113 19.05 -12.62 -17.15
C SER A 113 19.54 -11.49 -16.24
N ASN A 114 19.92 -10.39 -16.88
CA ASN A 114 20.35 -9.14 -16.25
C ASN A 114 19.76 -7.90 -16.97
N ASP A 115 18.78 -8.08 -17.86
CA ASP A 115 18.02 -6.96 -18.37
C ASP A 115 17.01 -6.47 -17.32
N TYR A 116 16.57 -5.22 -17.46
CA TYR A 116 15.72 -4.58 -16.47
C TYR A 116 14.83 -3.51 -17.10
N VAL A 117 13.86 -3.06 -16.32
CA VAL A 117 13.04 -1.90 -16.65
C VAL A 117 13.15 -0.82 -15.58
N THR A 118 13.02 0.42 -16.01
CA THR A 118 12.97 1.60 -15.14
C THR A 118 11.75 2.44 -15.47
N VAL A 119 11.21 3.15 -14.49
CA VAL A 119 10.17 4.16 -14.71
C VAL A 119 10.72 5.55 -14.43
N TYR A 120 10.58 6.44 -15.42
CA TYR A 120 10.99 7.83 -15.34
C TYR A 120 9.98 8.73 -16.04
N GLY A 121 9.61 9.87 -15.44
CA GLY A 121 8.61 10.77 -16.00
C GLY A 121 7.30 10.06 -16.35
N ASN A 122 6.90 9.10 -15.51
CA ASN A 122 5.75 8.22 -15.71
C ASN A 122 5.78 7.37 -17.00
N ASN A 123 6.97 7.13 -17.56
CA ASN A 123 7.18 6.24 -18.70
C ASN A 123 8.07 5.05 -18.34
N ILE A 124 7.75 3.90 -18.91
CA ILE A 124 8.51 2.66 -18.75
C ILE A 124 9.59 2.60 -19.83
N TYR A 125 10.80 2.28 -19.41
CA TYR A 125 11.96 2.09 -20.27
C TYR A 125 12.57 0.72 -20.03
N TYR A 126 12.90 0.02 -21.11
CA TYR A 126 13.58 -1.27 -21.09
C TYR A 126 15.06 -1.12 -21.41
N HIS A 127 15.89 -1.81 -20.63
CA HIS A 127 17.35 -1.80 -20.73
C HIS A 127 17.87 -3.22 -20.98
N PRO A 128 18.54 -3.49 -22.12
CA PRO A 128 19.00 -4.84 -22.45
C PRO A 128 20.13 -5.38 -21.57
N SER A 129 20.96 -4.51 -20.97
CA SER A 129 22.08 -4.88 -20.10
C SER A 129 22.59 -3.63 -19.36
N PRO A 130 23.09 -3.75 -18.12
CA PRO A 130 23.73 -2.65 -17.39
C PRO A 130 24.95 -2.07 -18.13
N GLU A 131 25.70 -2.91 -18.84
CA GLU A 131 26.91 -2.53 -19.58
C GLU A 131 26.63 -1.59 -20.75
N ASN A 132 25.38 -1.56 -21.24
CA ASN A 132 25.00 -0.85 -22.45
C ASN A 132 23.85 0.12 -22.18
N ASN A 133 24.01 0.96 -21.15
CA ASN A 133 23.02 1.96 -20.72
C ASN A 133 22.65 3.00 -21.80
N ASN A 134 23.44 3.12 -22.87
CA ASN A 134 23.12 3.94 -24.04
C ASN A 134 21.95 3.37 -24.87
N ILE A 135 21.63 2.08 -24.74
CA ILE A 135 20.51 1.44 -25.43
C ILE A 135 19.33 1.38 -24.47
N THR A 136 18.53 2.45 -24.46
CA THR A 136 17.26 2.51 -23.74
C THR A 136 16.11 2.39 -24.75
N ILE A 137 15.19 1.46 -24.51
CA ILE A 137 14.03 1.26 -25.39
C ILE A 137 12.78 1.77 -24.65
N PRO A 138 12.10 2.81 -25.16
CA PRO A 138 10.84 3.24 -24.56
C PRO A 138 9.78 2.16 -24.76
N VAL A 139 9.23 1.66 -23.65
CA VAL A 139 8.05 0.79 -23.63
C VAL A 139 6.79 1.64 -23.73
N THR A 140 6.80 2.82 -23.12
CA THR A 140 5.73 3.83 -23.21
C THR A 140 6.28 5.20 -23.54
N THR A 141 5.42 6.05 -24.12
CA THR A 141 5.70 7.47 -24.40
C THR A 141 4.55 8.39 -23.99
N THR A 142 3.52 7.83 -23.35
CA THR A 142 2.27 8.52 -22.99
C THR A 142 2.29 9.10 -21.58
N GLY A 143 3.33 8.82 -20.80
CA GLY A 143 3.48 9.30 -19.42
C GLY A 143 3.49 10.83 -19.34
N GLY A 144 2.91 11.35 -18.27
CA GLY A 144 2.78 12.78 -18.02
C GLY A 144 2.33 13.05 -16.58
N PRO A 145 2.06 14.30 -16.20
CA PRO A 145 1.77 14.68 -14.81
C PRO A 145 0.56 13.97 -14.19
N PHE A 146 -0.42 13.57 -15.02
CA PHE A 146 -1.63 12.87 -14.60
C PHE A 146 -1.80 11.52 -15.29
N ARG A 147 -0.74 11.01 -15.93
CA ARG A 147 -0.77 9.70 -16.57
C ARG A 147 0.44 8.90 -16.12
N TYR A 148 0.17 7.84 -15.38
CA TYR A 148 1.17 6.97 -14.75
C TYR A 148 1.24 5.66 -15.52
N ASN A 149 2.44 5.21 -15.90
CA ASN A 149 2.64 3.89 -16.54
C ASN A 149 3.60 3.06 -15.71
N GLY A 150 3.15 1.88 -15.28
CA GLY A 150 3.98 0.94 -14.53
C GLY A 150 4.22 1.31 -13.06
N VAL A 151 3.72 2.45 -12.62
CA VAL A 151 3.66 2.87 -11.22
C VAL A 151 2.22 3.20 -10.87
N ALA A 152 1.82 2.89 -9.65
CA ALA A 152 0.49 3.20 -9.14
C ALA A 152 0.32 4.71 -8.93
N ASP A 153 -0.88 5.23 -9.16
CA ASP A 153 -1.31 6.54 -8.69
C ASP A 153 -1.67 6.49 -7.19
N TRP A 154 -2.09 7.61 -6.62
CA TRP A 154 -2.38 7.70 -5.20
C TRP A 154 -3.45 6.68 -4.75
N LEU A 155 -4.53 6.51 -5.54
CA LEU A 155 -5.63 5.60 -5.19
C LEU A 155 -5.21 4.12 -5.23
N TYR A 156 -4.33 3.73 -6.15
CA TYR A 156 -3.89 2.34 -6.24
C TYR A 156 -2.77 2.01 -5.25
N GLU A 157 -1.95 3.00 -4.86
CA GLU A 157 -0.80 2.81 -3.99
C GLU A 157 -1.12 2.93 -2.49
N GLY A 158 -1.77 4.04 -2.10
CA GLY A 158 -1.94 4.47 -0.70
C GLY A 158 -0.95 5.55 -0.23
N SER A 159 -1.34 6.29 0.82
CA SER A 159 -0.65 7.49 1.30
C SER A 159 0.53 7.21 2.26
N VAL A 160 1.57 8.06 2.22
CA VAL A 160 2.75 8.02 3.13
C VAL A 160 2.36 8.16 4.60
N GLN A 161 1.26 8.86 4.87
CA GLN A 161 0.89 9.25 6.24
C GLN A 161 0.12 8.17 6.98
N GLU A 162 -0.32 7.13 6.29
CA GLU A 162 -1.11 6.06 6.86
C GLU A 162 -0.36 4.74 6.76
N SER A 163 0.07 4.25 7.91
CA SER A 163 0.65 2.92 8.10
C SER A 163 -0.35 1.79 7.81
N PHE A 164 -1.53 2.04 7.24
CA PHE A 164 -2.61 1.06 7.03
C PHE A 164 -2.85 0.84 5.52
N PRO A 165 -2.57 -0.34 4.93
CA PRO A 165 -2.60 -0.49 3.48
C PRO A 165 -4.04 -0.74 3.04
N GLU A 166 -4.82 0.34 3.02
CA GLU A 166 -6.26 0.38 2.75
C GLU A 166 -6.60 0.27 1.23
N GLU A 167 -5.59 0.49 0.38
CA GLU A 167 -5.74 0.66 -1.07
C GLU A 167 -5.53 -0.58 -1.94
N ILE A 168 -5.91 -0.45 -3.21
CA ILE A 168 -6.12 -1.54 -4.18
C ILE A 168 -4.88 -2.45 -4.32
N PHE A 169 -3.70 -1.92 -4.66
CA PHE A 169 -2.48 -2.73 -4.74
C PHE A 169 -1.72 -2.76 -3.42
N ALA A 170 -1.74 -1.66 -2.67
CA ALA A 170 -0.88 -1.43 -1.51
C ALA A 170 0.61 -1.68 -1.85
N ASN A 171 1.01 -1.21 -3.03
CA ASN A 171 2.37 -1.26 -3.56
C ASN A 171 2.49 -0.16 -4.64
N SER A 172 3.69 0.41 -4.82
CA SER A 172 3.95 1.41 -5.85
C SER A 172 4.16 0.78 -7.24
N HIS A 173 4.41 -0.52 -7.31
CA HIS A 173 4.69 -1.23 -8.57
C HIS A 173 3.41 -1.65 -9.29
N ALA A 174 3.32 -1.30 -10.58
CA ALA A 174 2.26 -1.77 -11.48
C ALA A 174 2.86 -2.39 -12.76
N ILE A 175 3.95 -3.17 -12.60
CA ILE A 175 4.66 -3.90 -13.65
C ILE A 175 4.84 -5.37 -13.22
N TRP A 176 4.53 -6.29 -14.13
CA TRP A 176 4.65 -7.73 -13.91
C TRP A 176 5.36 -8.40 -15.09
N TRP A 177 6.58 -8.89 -14.84
CA TRP A 177 7.31 -9.71 -15.80
C TRP A 177 6.69 -11.10 -15.95
N SER A 178 6.59 -11.60 -17.19
CA SER A 178 6.26 -13.00 -17.41
C SER A 178 7.37 -13.90 -16.84
N PRO A 179 7.06 -15.13 -16.41
CA PRO A 179 8.07 -16.09 -15.93
C PRO A 179 9.18 -16.37 -16.96
N SER A 180 8.88 -16.27 -18.26
CA SER A 180 9.87 -16.36 -19.33
C SER A 180 10.70 -15.12 -19.57
N GLY A 181 10.45 -14.01 -18.87
CA GLY A 181 11.17 -12.74 -19.02
C GLY A 181 11.02 -12.09 -20.41
N ASN A 182 10.04 -12.50 -21.21
CA ASN A 182 9.85 -12.02 -22.58
C ASN A 182 8.67 -11.06 -22.73
N LEU A 183 7.71 -11.10 -21.81
CA LEU A 183 6.54 -10.25 -21.81
C LEU A 183 6.51 -9.43 -20.52
N ILE A 184 6.03 -8.20 -20.62
CA ILE A 184 5.82 -7.30 -19.50
C ILE A 184 4.37 -6.89 -19.52
N ALA A 185 3.60 -7.29 -18.52
CA ALA A 185 2.30 -6.68 -18.26
C ALA A 185 2.51 -5.40 -17.43
N TYR A 186 1.80 -4.33 -17.75
CA TYR A 186 1.82 -3.12 -16.94
C TYR A 186 0.48 -2.40 -16.96
N ALA A 187 0.12 -1.76 -15.85
CA ALA A 187 -1.06 -0.91 -15.79
C ALA A 187 -0.70 0.55 -16.09
N SER A 188 -1.64 1.25 -16.71
CA SER A 188 -1.63 2.70 -16.88
C SER A 188 -2.79 3.32 -16.14
N PHE A 189 -2.55 4.39 -15.41
CA PHE A 189 -3.56 5.16 -14.67
C PHE A 189 -3.67 6.55 -15.30
N ASP A 190 -4.89 6.96 -15.64
CA ASP A 190 -5.19 8.28 -16.20
C ASP A 190 -6.08 9.06 -15.23
N ASP A 191 -5.45 10.03 -14.57
CA ASP A 191 -6.05 10.90 -13.55
C ASP A 191 -6.47 12.25 -14.12
N SER A 192 -6.40 12.44 -15.45
CA SER A 192 -6.65 13.75 -16.09
C SER A 192 -8.04 14.33 -15.82
N SER A 193 -8.99 13.48 -15.42
CA SER A 193 -10.37 13.87 -15.12
C SER A 193 -10.75 13.69 -13.64
N VAL A 194 -9.79 13.33 -12.80
CA VAL A 194 -9.96 13.19 -11.35
C VAL A 194 -9.87 14.58 -10.71
N GLU A 195 -10.71 14.82 -9.71
CA GLU A 195 -10.68 16.08 -8.97
C GLU A 195 -9.34 16.23 -8.22
N LEU A 196 -8.77 17.43 -8.28
CA LEU A 196 -7.49 17.73 -7.65
C LEU A 196 -7.69 18.13 -6.19
N SER A 197 -6.97 17.46 -5.28
CA SER A 197 -6.91 17.89 -3.88
C SER A 197 -5.69 18.80 -3.66
N GLN A 198 -5.92 19.95 -3.02
CA GLN A 198 -4.84 20.86 -2.64
C GLN A 198 -4.32 20.46 -1.27
N THR A 199 -3.16 19.78 -1.23
CA THR A 199 -2.43 19.60 0.04
C THR A 199 -1.39 20.71 0.19
N ILE A 200 -1.39 21.39 1.34
CA ILE A 200 -0.36 22.39 1.65
C ILE A 200 0.85 21.67 2.23
N LEU A 201 1.92 21.54 1.45
CA LEU A 201 3.22 21.03 1.91
C LEU A 201 4.16 22.19 2.21
N PHE A 202 4.42 22.46 3.50
CA PHE A 202 5.49 23.36 3.90
C PHE A 202 6.86 22.68 3.68
N LYS A 203 7.38 22.73 2.45
CA LYS A 203 8.74 22.28 2.10
C LYS A 203 9.80 23.30 2.53
N THR A 204 10.03 23.45 3.84
CA THR A 204 11.29 24.05 4.32
C THR A 204 11.86 23.26 5.50
N LYS A 205 13.00 22.60 5.27
CA LYS A 205 13.83 22.02 6.35
C LYS A 205 14.47 23.17 7.14
N VAL A 206 13.75 23.70 8.13
CA VAL A 206 14.31 24.67 9.08
C VAL A 206 14.57 23.97 10.40
N PHE A 207 15.85 23.79 10.74
CA PHE A 207 16.28 23.45 12.10
C PHE A 207 16.13 24.70 12.97
N LEU A 208 15.03 24.85 13.72
CA LEU A 208 14.95 25.87 14.77
C LEU A 208 14.34 25.29 16.06
N LYS A 209 15.14 25.33 17.13
CA LYS A 209 14.74 25.12 18.52
C LYS A 209 14.03 26.40 19.01
N PHE A 210 12.83 26.22 19.57
CA PHE A 210 11.96 27.22 20.22
C PHE A 210 11.27 28.26 19.32
N CYS A 211 9.94 28.35 19.43
CA CYS A 211 9.10 29.33 18.74
C CYS A 211 8.23 30.08 19.77
N PHE A 212 8.21 31.42 19.71
CA PHE A 212 7.17 32.26 20.32
C PHE A 212 6.21 32.68 19.21
N LEU A 213 4.90 32.54 19.42
CA LEU A 213 3.87 33.03 18.49
C LEU A 213 3.67 34.53 18.69
N LEU A 214 4.09 35.34 17.72
CA LEU A 214 3.80 36.77 17.64
C LEU A 214 2.88 37.05 16.44
N TRP A 215 1.78 37.74 16.68
CA TRP A 215 0.87 38.23 15.63
C TRP A 215 1.51 39.43 14.92
N ILE A 216 1.70 39.34 13.59
CA ILE A 216 2.22 40.43 12.76
C ILE A 216 1.10 40.93 11.84
N PRO A 217 0.78 42.24 11.83
CA PRO A 217 -0.15 42.80 10.87
C PRO A 217 0.45 42.78 9.46
N HIS A 218 -0.42 42.51 8.50
CA HIS A 218 -0.13 42.14 7.12
C HIS A 218 0.50 43.26 6.28
N HIS A 219 1.74 43.70 6.55
CA HIS A 219 2.53 44.47 5.59
C HIS A 219 4.03 44.24 5.77
N THR A 220 4.69 43.94 4.64
CA THR A 220 6.15 43.90 4.41
C THR A 220 6.93 42.71 4.99
N TYR A 221 6.71 41.51 4.45
CA TYR A 221 7.78 40.51 4.33
C TYR A 221 7.44 39.55 3.17
N GLU A 222 8.24 39.57 2.10
CA GLU A 222 8.14 38.57 1.02
C GLU A 222 8.70 37.24 1.54
N HIS A 223 7.83 36.40 2.11
CA HIS A 223 8.15 34.98 2.25
C HIS A 223 8.17 34.34 0.85
N PRO A 224 9.07 33.37 0.57
CA PRO A 224 8.90 32.53 -0.60
C PRO A 224 7.55 31.83 -0.48
N ASN A 225 6.68 32.02 -1.48
CA ASN A 225 5.34 31.43 -1.50
C ASN A 225 5.42 29.93 -1.17
N PRO A 226 4.53 29.40 -0.31
CA PRO A 226 4.43 27.97 -0.10
C PRO A 226 4.20 27.28 -1.45
N VAL A 227 5.03 26.29 -1.77
CA VAL A 227 4.84 25.47 -2.97
C VAL A 227 3.72 24.49 -2.67
N HIS A 228 2.58 24.64 -3.36
CA HIS A 228 1.49 23.69 -3.30
C HIS A 228 1.82 22.51 -4.21
N ASP A 229 2.03 21.33 -3.64
CA ASP A 229 2.01 20.09 -4.42
C ASP A 229 0.54 19.66 -4.54
N VAL A 230 0.05 19.59 -5.78
CA VAL A 230 -1.33 19.22 -6.10
C VAL A 230 -1.31 17.82 -6.67
N TYR A 231 -2.08 16.91 -6.07
CA TYR A 231 -2.21 15.53 -6.52
C TYR A 231 -3.67 15.21 -6.80
N PRO A 232 -3.96 14.38 -7.82
CA PRO A 232 -5.29 13.79 -7.99
C PRO A 232 -5.65 12.96 -6.76
N TYR A 233 -6.84 13.22 -6.20
CA TYR A 233 -7.36 12.49 -5.05
C TYR A 233 -8.87 12.38 -5.23
N PRO A 234 -9.40 11.20 -5.61
CA PRO A 234 -10.82 11.01 -5.76
C PRO A 234 -11.46 10.86 -4.38
N THR A 235 -12.13 11.91 -3.92
CA THR A 235 -12.97 11.85 -2.72
C THR A 235 -14.23 11.01 -2.97
N THR A 236 -14.82 10.53 -1.88
CA THR A 236 -16.08 9.78 -1.90
C THR A 236 -17.20 10.49 -2.66
N GLY A 237 -17.87 9.76 -3.55
CA GLY A 237 -18.93 10.31 -4.38
C GLY A 237 -18.45 11.18 -5.53
N THR A 238 -17.13 11.27 -5.79
CA THR A 238 -16.60 11.97 -6.96
C THR A 238 -17.19 11.39 -8.25
N LYS A 239 -17.36 12.21 -9.28
CA LYS A 239 -17.95 11.74 -10.53
C LYS A 239 -17.02 10.78 -11.27
N GLN A 240 -15.71 10.95 -11.15
CA GLN A 240 -14.73 10.20 -11.92
C GLN A 240 -13.54 9.77 -11.06
N ASN A 241 -13.32 8.46 -11.04
CA ASN A 241 -12.11 7.86 -10.51
C ASN A 241 -11.04 7.72 -11.61
N PRO A 242 -9.76 7.49 -11.23
CA PRO A 242 -8.69 7.13 -12.15
C PRO A 242 -9.12 6.07 -13.16
N VAL A 243 -8.85 6.32 -14.44
CA VAL A 243 -9.11 5.32 -15.48
C VAL A 243 -7.89 4.41 -15.60
N VAL A 244 -8.06 3.16 -15.19
CA VAL A 244 -7.03 2.12 -15.33
C VAL A 244 -7.15 1.40 -16.68
N ALA A 245 -6.00 1.15 -17.31
CA ALA A 245 -5.88 0.31 -18.49
C ALA A 245 -4.71 -0.67 -18.32
N LEU A 246 -4.82 -1.86 -18.91
CA LEU A 246 -3.78 -2.89 -18.82
C LEU A 246 -3.17 -3.15 -20.20
N TRP A 247 -1.87 -3.37 -20.23
CA TRP A 247 -1.09 -3.53 -21.45
C TRP A 247 -0.09 -4.68 -21.31
N VAL A 248 0.28 -5.29 -22.43
CA VAL A 248 1.40 -6.23 -22.51
C VAL A 248 2.38 -5.77 -23.57
N TRP A 249 3.63 -5.57 -23.16
CA TRP A 249 4.75 -5.32 -24.08
C TRP A 249 5.56 -6.59 -24.31
N ASN A 250 5.91 -6.83 -25.56
CA ASN A 250 6.70 -7.98 -25.97
C ASN A 250 8.15 -7.57 -26.28
N LYS A 251 9.08 -8.13 -25.50
CA LYS A 251 10.52 -7.83 -25.59
C LYS A 251 11.13 -8.18 -26.94
N LYS A 252 10.63 -9.19 -27.65
CA LYS A 252 11.17 -9.63 -28.94
C LYS A 252 10.67 -8.74 -30.08
N THR A 253 9.37 -8.45 -30.11
CA THR A 253 8.75 -7.66 -31.19
C THR A 253 8.82 -6.15 -30.94
N LYS A 254 9.10 -5.74 -29.70
CA LYS A 254 9.08 -4.34 -29.23
C LYS A 254 7.71 -3.68 -29.38
N LYS A 255 6.64 -4.47 -29.41
CA LYS A 255 5.26 -3.99 -29.54
C LYS A 255 4.52 -4.08 -28.22
N THR A 256 3.64 -3.11 -28.00
CA THR A 256 2.67 -3.07 -26.90
C THR A 256 1.29 -3.35 -27.45
N GLU A 257 0.54 -4.23 -26.77
CA GLU A 257 -0.85 -4.54 -27.06
C GLU A 257 -1.71 -4.30 -25.82
N SER A 258 -2.94 -3.82 -26.01
CA SER A 258 -3.88 -3.61 -24.92
C SER A 258 -4.50 -4.92 -24.47
N VAL A 259 -4.64 -5.10 -23.16
CA VAL A 259 -5.45 -6.18 -22.58
C VAL A 259 -6.82 -5.62 -22.26
N ALA A 260 -7.86 -6.18 -22.89
CA ALA A 260 -9.22 -5.77 -22.62
C ALA A 260 -9.59 -6.08 -21.15
N LYS A 261 -10.45 -5.23 -20.59
CA LYS A 261 -11.17 -5.57 -19.36
C LYS A 261 -12.47 -6.31 -19.69
N PRO A 262 -13.07 -7.02 -18.72
CA PRO A 262 -14.38 -7.64 -18.89
C PRO A 262 -15.44 -6.68 -19.42
N ARG A 263 -16.19 -7.13 -20.43
CA ARG A 263 -17.19 -6.30 -21.14
C ARG A 263 -18.28 -5.73 -20.25
N GLU A 264 -18.61 -6.44 -19.17
CA GLU A 264 -19.60 -6.05 -18.18
C GLU A 264 -19.20 -4.72 -17.50
N LEU A 265 -17.90 -4.41 -17.48
CA LEU A 265 -17.33 -3.18 -16.92
C LEU A 265 -17.16 -2.05 -17.96
N ASN A 266 -17.50 -2.27 -19.23
CA ASN A 266 -17.40 -1.22 -20.26
C ASN A 266 -18.43 -0.11 -20.06
N ASN A 267 -19.63 -0.46 -19.58
CA ASN A 267 -20.65 0.53 -19.23
C ASN A 267 -20.26 1.38 -18.01
N GLN A 268 -19.28 0.92 -17.23
CA GLN A 268 -18.73 1.62 -16.06
C GLN A 268 -17.56 2.55 -16.41
N ASN A 269 -17.21 2.71 -17.70
CA ASN A 269 -16.17 3.64 -18.16
C ASN A 269 -16.38 5.10 -17.68
N LYS A 270 -17.60 5.46 -17.24
CA LYS A 270 -17.89 6.77 -16.65
C LYS A 270 -17.87 6.80 -15.11
N ASN A 271 -17.96 5.65 -14.45
CA ASN A 271 -18.07 5.54 -12.99
C ASN A 271 -16.86 4.86 -12.33
N GLY A 272 -15.87 4.37 -13.09
CA GLY A 272 -14.63 3.79 -12.58
C GLY A 272 -14.73 2.28 -12.32
N ALA A 273 -13.87 1.49 -12.94
CA ALA A 273 -13.68 0.08 -12.58
C ALA A 273 -12.28 -0.07 -11.98
N TYR A 274 -12.12 -0.97 -11.02
CA TYR A 274 -10.85 -1.18 -10.34
C TYR A 274 -10.15 -2.43 -10.87
N LEU A 275 -8.83 -2.36 -11.02
CA LEU A 275 -7.98 -3.51 -11.27
C LEU A 275 -7.42 -3.99 -9.92
N PHE A 276 -7.96 -5.07 -9.36
CA PHE A 276 -7.55 -5.57 -8.04
C PHE A 276 -6.23 -6.34 -8.08
N SER A 277 -5.99 -7.12 -9.14
CA SER A 277 -4.82 -8.00 -9.20
C SER A 277 -4.44 -8.36 -10.63
N VAL A 278 -3.15 -8.59 -10.85
CA VAL A 278 -2.55 -9.06 -12.11
C VAL A 278 -1.50 -10.12 -11.78
N GLN A 279 -1.59 -11.28 -12.42
CA GLN A 279 -0.68 -12.40 -12.19
C GLN A 279 -0.42 -13.17 -13.49
N TRP A 280 0.82 -13.63 -13.66
CA TRP A 280 1.16 -14.57 -14.73
C TRP A 280 0.98 -16.01 -14.26
N ILE A 281 0.36 -16.83 -15.12
CA ILE A 281 0.17 -18.26 -14.90
C ILE A 281 0.89 -19.03 -16.00
N GLU A 282 1.68 -20.04 -15.61
CA GLU A 282 2.31 -20.98 -16.55
C GLU A 282 1.38 -22.17 -16.80
N GLN A 283 1.14 -22.49 -18.06
CA GLN A 283 0.44 -23.71 -18.46
C GLN A 283 1.39 -24.66 -19.17
N VAL A 284 1.48 -25.88 -18.64
CA VAL A 284 2.09 -27.00 -19.36
C VAL A 284 0.98 -27.65 -20.17
N ALA A 285 1.03 -27.55 -21.49
CA ALA A 285 0.06 -28.21 -22.35
C ALA A 285 0.18 -29.74 -22.21
N ASP A 286 -0.94 -30.46 -22.33
CA ASP A 286 -1.12 -31.90 -22.02
C ASP A 286 -0.15 -32.86 -22.76
N ASN A 287 0.62 -32.37 -23.73
CA ASN A 287 1.60 -33.14 -24.48
C ASN A 287 3.02 -32.74 -24.07
N ALA A 288 3.87 -33.71 -23.73
CA ALA A 288 5.24 -33.54 -23.23
C ALA A 288 6.21 -32.73 -24.14
N ASN A 289 5.79 -32.36 -25.35
CA ASN A 289 6.57 -31.57 -26.32
C ASN A 289 5.99 -30.17 -26.62
N SER A 290 4.88 -29.79 -25.98
CA SER A 290 4.26 -28.49 -26.22
C SER A 290 4.96 -27.39 -25.41
N ALA A 291 5.11 -26.21 -26.01
CA ALA A 291 5.69 -25.05 -25.34
C ALA A 291 4.84 -24.63 -24.13
N VAL A 292 5.50 -24.24 -23.03
CA VAL A 292 4.83 -23.64 -21.87
C VAL A 292 4.16 -22.35 -22.32
N GLN A 293 2.85 -22.24 -22.11
CA GLN A 293 2.12 -21.01 -22.37
C GLN A 293 2.15 -20.12 -21.13
N HIS A 294 2.25 -18.80 -21.34
CA HIS A 294 2.17 -17.81 -20.26
C HIS A 294 0.88 -17.04 -20.42
N LEU A 295 -0.03 -17.25 -19.48
CA LEU A 295 -1.36 -16.65 -19.47
C LEU A 295 -1.37 -15.51 -18.47
N LEU A 296 -2.19 -14.50 -18.75
CA LEU A 296 -2.37 -13.35 -17.88
C LEU A 296 -3.72 -13.48 -17.17
N LEU A 297 -3.66 -13.66 -15.85
CA LEU A 297 -4.80 -13.64 -14.96
C LEU A 297 -4.95 -12.24 -14.40
N THR A 298 -6.16 -11.71 -14.44
CA THR A 298 -6.49 -10.35 -13.98
C THR A 298 -7.79 -10.39 -13.19
N VAL A 299 -7.89 -9.55 -12.16
CA VAL A 299 -9.11 -9.41 -11.37
C VAL A 299 -9.57 -7.98 -11.43
N TRP A 300 -10.79 -7.79 -11.90
CA TRP A 300 -11.43 -6.48 -12.00
C TRP A 300 -12.62 -6.40 -11.05
N ALA A 301 -12.89 -5.22 -10.50
CA ALA A 301 -14.07 -4.95 -9.70
C ALA A 301 -14.86 -3.79 -10.27
N ASN A 302 -16.18 -3.81 -10.07
CA ASN A 302 -17.02 -2.63 -10.29
C ASN A 302 -16.79 -1.58 -9.20
N ARG A 303 -17.23 -0.33 -9.42
CA ARG A 303 -17.04 0.77 -8.46
C ARG A 303 -17.58 0.47 -7.05
N PRO A 304 -18.80 -0.08 -6.88
CA PRO A 304 -19.31 -0.43 -5.54
C PRO A 304 -18.58 -1.62 -4.90
N GLN A 305 -17.67 -2.28 -5.63
CA GLN A 305 -16.88 -3.41 -5.19
C GLN A 305 -17.73 -4.57 -4.65
N ASN A 306 -18.88 -4.83 -5.26
CA ASN A 306 -19.76 -5.95 -4.91
C ASN A 306 -19.86 -7.01 -6.03
N GLU A 307 -19.21 -6.74 -7.17
CA GLU A 307 -19.02 -7.68 -8.25
C GLU A 307 -17.57 -7.65 -8.69
N THR A 308 -16.96 -8.83 -8.77
CA THR A 308 -15.60 -9.00 -9.30
C THR A 308 -15.62 -9.93 -10.51
N TYR A 309 -14.63 -9.77 -11.36
CA TYR A 309 -14.50 -10.44 -12.63
C TYR A 309 -13.07 -10.93 -12.76
N ILE A 310 -12.91 -12.24 -12.71
CA ILE A 310 -11.61 -12.88 -12.87
C ILE A 310 -11.48 -13.25 -14.33
N SER A 311 -10.55 -12.59 -15.02
CA SER A 311 -10.31 -12.76 -16.45
C SER A 311 -8.96 -13.39 -16.74
N LEU A 312 -8.96 -14.35 -17.67
CA LEU A 312 -7.77 -15.03 -18.17
C LEU A 312 -7.66 -14.82 -19.69
N CYS A 313 -6.47 -14.46 -20.16
CA CYS A 313 -6.16 -14.39 -21.60
C CYS A 313 -4.75 -14.88 -21.92
N ASN A 314 -4.48 -15.16 -23.20
CA ASN A 314 -3.15 -15.51 -23.70
C ASN A 314 -2.59 -14.32 -24.51
N PRO A 315 -1.66 -13.53 -23.96
CA PRO A 315 -1.09 -12.37 -24.67
C PRO A 315 -0.28 -12.72 -25.91
N SER A 316 0.02 -13.99 -26.18
CA SER A 316 0.67 -14.42 -27.43
C SER A 316 -0.33 -14.68 -28.56
N GLU A 317 -1.63 -14.73 -28.25
CA GLU A 317 -2.71 -15.01 -29.20
C GLU A 317 -3.66 -13.82 -29.31
N ASP A 318 -4.51 -13.62 -28.30
CA ASP A 318 -5.49 -12.54 -28.26
C ASP A 318 -5.92 -12.27 -26.80
N CYS A 319 -5.95 -10.99 -26.44
CA CYS A 319 -6.50 -10.47 -25.17
C CYS A 319 -7.58 -9.41 -25.44
N SER A 320 -8.21 -9.45 -26.61
CA SER A 320 -9.41 -8.67 -26.93
C SER A 320 -10.59 -9.12 -26.08
N GLU A 321 -11.61 -8.25 -25.99
CA GLU A 321 -12.81 -8.48 -25.19
C GLU A 321 -13.49 -9.83 -25.53
N SER A 322 -13.52 -10.23 -26.80
CA SER A 322 -14.11 -11.50 -27.24
C SER A 322 -13.27 -12.73 -26.89
N ALA A 323 -11.97 -12.57 -26.64
CA ALA A 323 -11.05 -13.64 -26.30
C ALA A 323 -10.87 -13.84 -24.79
N LEU A 324 -11.32 -12.88 -23.97
CA LEU A 324 -11.27 -12.99 -22.52
C LEU A 324 -12.17 -14.13 -22.02
N ARG A 325 -11.62 -14.94 -21.12
CA ARG A 325 -12.39 -15.90 -20.34
C ARG A 325 -12.67 -15.28 -18.99
N VAL A 326 -13.93 -15.02 -18.70
CA VAL A 326 -14.33 -14.23 -17.53
C VAL A 326 -15.20 -15.08 -16.62
N GLN A 327 -14.82 -15.16 -15.34
CA GLN A 327 -15.67 -15.65 -14.26
C GLN A 327 -16.13 -14.46 -13.43
N LYS A 328 -17.46 -14.27 -13.35
CA LYS A 328 -18.05 -13.28 -12.44
C LYS A 328 -18.20 -13.90 -11.05
N VAL A 329 -17.73 -13.21 -10.03
CA VAL A 329 -17.96 -13.52 -8.63
C VAL A 329 -18.78 -12.39 -8.02
N SER A 330 -19.99 -12.72 -7.58
CA SER A 330 -20.90 -11.78 -6.94
C SER A 330 -20.84 -11.93 -5.43
N PHE A 331 -20.91 -10.79 -4.74
CA PHE A 331 -20.94 -10.71 -3.28
C PHE A 331 -22.37 -10.52 -2.76
N ASP A 332 -23.37 -11.08 -3.47
CA ASP A 332 -24.73 -11.27 -2.96
C ASP A 332 -24.87 -12.73 -2.49
N ILE A 333 -24.60 -12.98 -1.20
CA ILE A 333 -24.56 -14.32 -0.61
C ILE A 333 -25.78 -14.48 0.28
N ASP A 334 -26.67 -15.42 -0.06
CA ASP A 334 -27.92 -15.69 0.68
C ASP A 334 -28.80 -14.45 0.89
N GLY A 335 -28.85 -13.55 -0.11
CA GLY A 335 -29.60 -12.30 -0.08
C GLY A 335 -28.92 -11.17 0.70
N ARG A 336 -27.67 -11.37 1.12
CA ARG A 336 -26.84 -10.36 1.80
C ARG A 336 -25.91 -9.72 0.79
N LYS A 337 -26.01 -8.40 0.64
CA LYS A 337 -25.08 -7.61 -0.16
C LYS A 337 -23.82 -7.35 0.66
N LEU A 338 -22.71 -7.90 0.21
CA LEU A 338 -21.37 -7.75 0.77
C LEU A 338 -20.48 -6.99 -0.21
N TRP A 339 -19.19 -6.93 0.09
CA TRP A 339 -18.16 -6.30 -0.73
C TRP A 339 -16.97 -7.24 -0.94
N ALA A 340 -16.17 -6.92 -1.95
CA ALA A 340 -14.95 -7.57 -2.33
C ALA A 340 -13.75 -6.78 -1.82
N GLU A 341 -12.77 -7.47 -1.26
CA GLU A 341 -11.51 -6.84 -0.83
C GLU A 341 -10.42 -7.14 -1.85
N PRO A 342 -9.63 -6.13 -2.29
CA PRO A 342 -8.49 -6.36 -3.17
C PRO A 342 -7.51 -7.41 -2.62
N SER A 343 -7.34 -7.47 -1.30
CA SER A 343 -6.46 -8.44 -0.63
C SER A 343 -6.86 -9.90 -0.82
N ASP A 344 -8.15 -10.18 -1.06
CA ASP A 344 -8.64 -11.55 -1.27
C ASP A 344 -8.14 -12.16 -2.59
N PHE A 345 -7.60 -11.32 -3.48
CA PHE A 345 -7.20 -11.68 -4.84
C PHE A 345 -5.69 -11.54 -5.12
N LYS A 346 -4.85 -11.36 -4.08
CA LYS A 346 -3.40 -11.17 -4.26
C LYS A 346 -2.68 -12.45 -4.69
N ASP A 347 -3.09 -13.61 -4.19
CA ASP A 347 -2.42 -14.90 -4.42
C ASP A 347 -3.41 -15.96 -4.92
N LEU A 348 -3.96 -15.75 -6.10
CA LEU A 348 -4.91 -16.70 -6.70
C LEU A 348 -4.18 -17.93 -7.25
N GLN A 349 -4.70 -19.12 -6.92
CA GLN A 349 -4.24 -20.37 -7.50
C GLN A 349 -5.36 -21.07 -8.29
N ILE A 350 -5.01 -21.62 -9.44
CA ILE A 350 -5.91 -22.45 -10.26
C ILE A 350 -5.80 -23.89 -9.77
N ARG A 351 -6.90 -24.46 -9.23
CA ARG A 351 -6.89 -25.80 -8.62
C ARG A 351 -7.21 -26.95 -9.58
N SER A 352 -8.11 -26.75 -10.54
CA SER A 352 -8.52 -27.82 -11.46
C SER A 352 -8.74 -27.29 -12.87
N TYR A 353 -8.38 -28.13 -13.85
CA TYR A 353 -8.57 -27.93 -15.27
C TYR A 353 -9.42 -29.07 -15.83
N SER A 354 -10.49 -28.76 -16.56
CA SER A 354 -11.28 -29.79 -17.24
C SER A 354 -11.62 -29.37 -18.67
N GLY A 355 -11.19 -30.19 -19.65
CA GLY A 355 -11.85 -30.30 -20.94
C GLY A 355 -11.30 -29.46 -22.10
N GLY A 356 -9.99 -29.18 -22.19
CA GLY A 356 -9.42 -28.50 -23.37
C GLY A 356 -9.75 -27.00 -23.46
N SER A 357 -10.75 -26.55 -22.70
CA SER A 357 -11.16 -25.17 -22.50
C SER A 357 -10.93 -24.83 -21.03
N TYR A 358 -10.31 -23.68 -20.78
CA TYR A 358 -10.12 -23.10 -19.46
C TYR A 358 -11.49 -22.74 -18.89
N ASP A 359 -12.09 -23.68 -18.17
CA ASP A 359 -13.14 -23.41 -17.21
C ASP A 359 -12.45 -23.20 -15.86
N VAL A 360 -12.52 -21.98 -15.36
CA VAL A 360 -11.88 -21.59 -14.10
C VAL A 360 -12.84 -21.97 -12.98
N SER A 361 -13.01 -23.28 -12.77
CA SER A 361 -14.05 -23.83 -11.90
C SER A 361 -13.73 -23.65 -10.42
N GLU A 362 -12.45 -23.53 -10.06
CA GLU A 362 -12.02 -23.36 -8.67
C GLU A 362 -10.75 -22.52 -8.60
N ILE A 363 -10.92 -21.24 -8.25
CA ILE A 363 -9.85 -20.37 -7.78
C ILE A 363 -9.88 -20.39 -6.27
N VAL A 364 -8.73 -20.61 -5.65
CA VAL A 364 -8.61 -20.40 -4.21
C VAL A 364 -7.64 -19.26 -3.95
N GLY A 365 -8.19 -18.16 -3.45
CA GLY A 365 -7.42 -17.12 -2.80
C GLY A 365 -7.06 -17.59 -1.40
N TYR A 366 -5.77 -17.58 -1.07
CA TYR A 366 -5.38 -17.49 0.32
C TYR A 366 -5.48 -16.02 0.71
N ALA A 367 -6.50 -15.66 1.49
CA ALA A 367 -6.41 -14.44 2.27
C ALA A 367 -5.24 -14.65 3.23
N LYS A 368 -4.10 -14.00 2.95
CA LYS A 368 -3.12 -13.77 4.00
C LYS A 368 -3.71 -12.66 4.88
N ASP A 369 -4.56 -13.12 5.78
CA ASP A 369 -5.10 -12.38 6.91
C ASP A 369 -4.04 -11.43 7.47
N ARG A 370 -4.33 -10.13 7.46
CA ARG A 370 -3.39 -9.10 7.91
C ARG A 370 -3.44 -8.97 9.42
N ASP A 371 -2.27 -9.19 10.02
CA ASP A 371 -2.02 -9.08 11.45
C ASP A 371 -1.66 -7.61 11.76
N GLU A 372 -2.64 -6.76 12.09
CA GLU A 372 -2.43 -5.34 12.42
C GLU A 372 -3.28 -4.90 13.62
N ILE A 373 -2.66 -4.25 14.63
CA ILE A 373 -3.38 -3.59 15.73
C ILE A 373 -4.00 -2.29 15.19
N TYR A 374 -5.16 -2.38 14.56
CA TYR A 374 -5.91 -1.26 14.01
C TYR A 374 -7.40 -1.52 14.25
N ALA A 375 -8.22 -0.46 14.32
CA ALA A 375 -9.67 -0.62 14.45
C ALA A 375 -10.38 -0.61 13.08
N GLY A 376 -9.61 -0.54 11.99
CA GLY A 376 -10.15 -0.53 10.63
C GLY A 376 -10.90 -1.82 10.30
N PRO A 377 -11.92 -1.74 9.43
CA PRO A 377 -12.53 -2.90 8.82
C PRO A 377 -11.49 -3.88 8.30
N ASN A 378 -11.74 -5.17 8.50
CA ASN A 378 -10.88 -6.24 8.01
C ASN A 378 -9.42 -6.18 8.52
N THR A 379 -9.22 -5.74 9.76
CA THR A 379 -7.93 -5.87 10.48
C THR A 379 -8.06 -6.73 11.75
N ALA A 380 -6.98 -7.43 12.14
CA ALA A 380 -6.96 -8.29 13.32
C ALA A 380 -5.75 -7.99 14.22
N SER A 381 -6.01 -7.82 15.52
CA SER A 381 -5.01 -7.43 16.52
C SER A 381 -4.01 -8.56 16.83
N SER A 382 -3.02 -8.79 15.96
CA SER A 382 -1.98 -9.78 16.29
C SER A 382 -0.54 -9.54 15.84
N LYS A 383 -0.20 -8.49 15.08
CA LYS A 383 1.18 -7.96 14.93
C LYS A 383 1.12 -6.45 14.69
N ALA A 384 2.14 -5.68 15.08
CA ALA A 384 2.02 -4.24 15.28
C ALA A 384 2.83 -3.40 14.27
N GLU A 385 2.14 -2.57 13.48
CA GLU A 385 2.60 -1.24 13.01
C GLU A 385 1.91 -0.10 13.80
N THR A 386 1.42 -0.37 15.01
CA THR A 386 1.10 0.69 15.98
C THR A 386 2.38 1.34 16.51
N PRO A 387 2.32 2.52 17.17
CA PRO A 387 3.44 3.06 17.93
C PRO A 387 3.72 2.18 19.16
N TRP A 388 4.22 0.97 18.91
CA TRP A 388 4.51 -0.06 19.91
C TRP A 388 5.44 0.47 20.98
N GLU A 389 6.37 1.34 20.58
CA GLU A 389 7.28 2.05 21.47
C GLU A 389 6.53 2.91 22.51
N LEU A 390 5.52 3.67 22.08
CA LEU A 390 4.68 4.48 22.98
C LEU A 390 3.87 3.59 23.93
N LEU A 391 3.16 2.59 23.40
CA LEU A 391 2.32 1.70 24.22
C LEU A 391 3.15 0.91 25.24
N THR A 392 4.34 0.45 24.82
CA THR A 392 5.32 -0.22 25.69
C THR A 392 5.86 0.72 26.75
N PHE A 393 6.17 1.97 26.40
CA PHE A 393 6.59 2.99 27.36
C PHE A 393 5.49 3.26 28.40
N LEU A 394 4.24 3.44 27.98
CA LEU A 394 3.12 3.67 28.89
C LEU A 394 2.91 2.46 29.82
N ALA A 395 3.02 1.24 29.31
CA ALA A 395 2.89 0.04 30.12
C ALA A 395 4.01 -0.06 31.18
N ASN A 396 5.27 0.09 30.76
CA ASN A 396 6.43 -0.14 31.62
C ASN A 396 6.72 1.01 32.58
N ASN A 397 6.64 2.26 32.09
CA ASN A 397 7.12 3.43 32.83
C ASN A 397 5.99 4.20 33.51
N ARG A 398 4.75 3.99 33.06
CA ARG A 398 3.57 4.73 33.53
C ARG A 398 2.50 3.85 34.18
N GLN A 399 2.75 2.53 34.25
CA GLN A 399 1.86 1.56 34.87
C GLN A 399 0.47 1.50 34.22
N TYR A 400 0.39 1.76 32.91
CA TYR A 400 -0.85 1.57 32.15
C TYR A 400 -1.06 0.10 31.84
N ILE A 401 -2.32 -0.34 31.87
CA ILE A 401 -2.73 -1.62 31.28
C ILE A 401 -3.19 -1.31 29.86
N ILE A 402 -2.51 -1.88 28.87
CA ILE A 402 -2.87 -1.73 27.46
C ILE A 402 -3.82 -2.86 27.07
N ILE A 403 -4.97 -2.50 26.49
CA ILE A 403 -6.00 -3.45 26.05
C ILE A 403 -6.29 -3.16 24.58
N THR A 404 -6.20 -4.18 23.75
CA THR A 404 -6.64 -4.17 22.35
C THR A 404 -7.85 -5.09 22.22
N ILE A 405 -8.84 -4.69 21.43
CA ILE A 405 -10.11 -5.40 21.28
C ILE A 405 -10.39 -5.52 19.79
N ASP A 406 -10.47 -6.76 19.30
CA ASP A 406 -11.06 -7.05 17.99
C ASP A 406 -12.58 -6.98 18.11
N ALA A 407 -13.16 -5.92 17.57
CA ALA A 407 -14.59 -5.68 17.56
C ALA A 407 -15.26 -6.34 16.34
N THR A 408 -16.57 -6.17 16.21
CA THR A 408 -17.29 -6.41 14.96
C THR A 408 -16.62 -5.63 13.82
N GLY A 409 -16.53 -6.22 12.62
CA GLY A 409 -15.75 -5.69 11.51
C GLY A 409 -14.30 -6.21 11.41
N SER A 410 -13.72 -6.74 12.49
CA SER A 410 -12.35 -7.26 12.48
C SER A 410 -12.16 -8.50 11.57
N ALA A 411 -10.94 -8.67 11.07
CA ALA A 411 -10.55 -9.81 10.25
C ALA A 411 -10.52 -11.15 11.01
N ASN A 412 -10.33 -12.25 10.28
CA ASN A 412 -10.04 -13.60 10.79
C ASN A 412 -11.15 -14.25 11.63
N ARG A 413 -12.36 -13.68 11.59
CA ARG A 413 -13.53 -14.13 12.38
C ARG A 413 -14.73 -14.53 11.53
N GLY A 414 -14.52 -14.64 10.21
CA GLY A 414 -15.54 -14.99 9.22
C GLY A 414 -16.45 -13.82 8.84
N TRP A 415 -17.21 -14.01 7.76
CA TRP A 415 -18.06 -12.96 7.18
C TRP A 415 -19.17 -12.48 8.10
N ASN A 416 -19.75 -13.35 8.95
CA ASN A 416 -20.80 -12.95 9.89
C ASN A 416 -20.37 -11.86 10.88
N VAL A 417 -19.07 -11.74 11.18
CA VAL A 417 -18.53 -10.68 12.05
C VAL A 417 -18.18 -9.43 11.25
N LYS A 418 -17.76 -9.59 9.98
CA LYS A 418 -17.41 -8.47 9.11
C LYS A 418 -18.62 -7.75 8.56
N GLU A 419 -19.70 -8.46 8.22
CA GLU A 419 -20.81 -7.89 7.47
C GLU A 419 -21.62 -6.82 8.23
N GLU A 420 -21.62 -6.84 9.57
CA GLU A 420 -22.44 -5.92 10.38
C GLU A 420 -22.01 -4.45 10.28
N ILE A 421 -20.75 -4.19 9.89
CA ILE A 421 -20.26 -2.83 9.64
C ILE A 421 -20.60 -2.33 8.22
N TYR A 422 -21.11 -3.21 7.34
CA TYR A 422 -21.48 -2.81 5.98
C TYR A 422 -22.60 -1.79 6.01
N LYS A 423 -22.38 -0.66 5.33
CA LYS A 423 -23.26 0.52 5.31
C LYS A 423 -23.52 1.13 6.68
N ASN A 424 -22.70 0.78 7.68
CA ASN A 424 -22.90 1.11 9.08
C ASN A 424 -21.55 1.25 9.81
N LEU A 425 -20.53 1.79 9.15
CA LEU A 425 -19.26 2.13 9.80
C LEU A 425 -19.49 3.13 10.94
N GLY A 426 -18.71 2.97 12.00
CA GLY A 426 -18.89 3.66 13.26
C GLY A 426 -20.08 3.14 14.05
N GLY A 427 -20.78 2.08 13.63
CA GLY A 427 -21.94 1.53 14.32
C GLY A 427 -21.55 0.50 15.39
N PRO A 428 -21.63 -0.81 15.08
CA PRO A 428 -21.49 -1.90 16.04
C PRO A 428 -20.11 -1.98 16.67
N GLU A 429 -19.05 -1.65 15.93
CA GLU A 429 -17.67 -1.74 16.40
C GLU A 429 -17.42 -0.80 17.58
N ILE A 430 -18.03 0.39 17.58
CA ILE A 430 -17.88 1.35 18.69
C ILE A 430 -18.57 0.83 19.95
N ASN A 431 -19.75 0.22 19.79
CA ASN A 431 -20.52 -0.33 20.90
C ASN A 431 -19.78 -1.52 21.52
N ASP A 432 -19.21 -2.39 20.70
CA ASP A 432 -18.39 -3.51 21.14
C ASP A 432 -17.19 -3.05 21.97
N GLN A 433 -16.45 -2.03 21.50
CA GLN A 433 -15.31 -1.47 22.23
C GLN A 433 -15.73 -1.01 23.64
N ILE A 434 -16.82 -0.25 23.75
CA ILE A 434 -17.32 0.28 25.02
C ILE A 434 -17.82 -0.85 25.94
N ASP A 435 -18.61 -1.78 25.40
CA ASP A 435 -19.25 -2.83 26.20
C ASP A 435 -18.26 -3.89 26.69
N ILE A 436 -17.29 -4.26 25.85
CA ILE A 436 -16.19 -5.14 26.24
C ILE A 436 -15.35 -4.46 27.33
N LEU A 437 -15.00 -3.18 27.16
CA LEU A 437 -14.26 -2.42 28.17
C LEU A 437 -15.00 -2.37 29.52
N ARG A 438 -16.32 -2.13 29.51
CA ARG A 438 -17.15 -2.17 30.73
C ARG A 438 -17.12 -3.54 31.41
N LYS A 439 -17.23 -4.62 30.62
CA LYS A 439 -17.15 -5.99 31.14
C LYS A 439 -15.77 -6.29 31.75
N LEU A 440 -14.69 -5.83 31.12
CA LEU A 440 -13.33 -5.98 31.64
C LEU A 440 -13.15 -5.23 32.97
N LEU A 441 -13.58 -3.97 33.05
CA LEU A 441 -13.54 -3.15 34.26
C LEU A 441 -14.41 -3.73 35.40
N ALA A 442 -15.50 -4.41 35.07
CA ALA A 442 -16.32 -5.11 36.07
C ALA A 442 -15.66 -6.41 36.55
N LYS A 443 -15.01 -7.14 35.65
CA LYS A 443 -14.40 -8.45 35.93
C LYS A 443 -13.08 -8.33 36.70
N TYR A 444 -12.31 -7.27 36.46
CA TYR A 444 -10.94 -7.12 36.99
C TYR A 444 -10.83 -5.93 37.96
N PRO A 445 -10.94 -6.16 39.28
CA PRO A 445 -10.97 -5.08 40.28
C PRO A 445 -9.68 -4.26 40.38
N PHE A 446 -8.57 -4.76 39.85
CA PHE A 446 -7.30 -4.04 39.82
C PHE A 446 -7.25 -2.94 38.74
N MET A 447 -8.21 -2.90 37.82
CA MET A 447 -8.33 -1.84 36.82
C MET A 447 -9.07 -0.65 37.41
N ASP A 448 -8.48 0.54 37.34
CA ASP A 448 -9.10 1.75 37.88
C ASP A 448 -10.14 2.34 36.92
N LYS A 449 -11.41 2.27 37.33
CA LYS A 449 -12.57 2.78 36.57
C LYS A 449 -12.58 4.29 36.38
N ASN A 450 -11.82 5.03 37.19
CA ASN A 450 -11.70 6.49 37.10
C ASN A 450 -10.54 6.91 36.18
N ARG A 451 -9.70 5.97 35.72
CA ARG A 451 -8.51 6.26 34.90
C ARG A 451 -8.48 5.41 33.66
N VAL A 452 -9.40 5.70 32.75
CA VAL A 452 -9.58 4.96 31.49
C VAL A 452 -9.48 5.95 30.32
N ALA A 453 -8.58 5.68 29.38
CA ALA A 453 -8.40 6.49 28.18
C ALA A 453 -8.47 5.62 26.92
N ALA A 454 -8.93 6.20 25.82
CA ALA A 454 -8.87 5.59 24.49
C ALA A 454 -7.83 6.30 23.62
N PHE A 455 -7.13 5.53 22.79
CA PHE A 455 -6.12 6.03 21.86
C PHE A 455 -6.31 5.35 20.50
N GLY A 456 -6.19 6.11 19.41
CA GLY A 456 -6.20 5.55 18.07
C GLY A 456 -5.68 6.49 16.99
N TRP A 457 -5.24 5.92 15.87
CA TRP A 457 -4.70 6.63 14.71
C TRP A 457 -5.57 6.36 13.47
N SER A 458 -5.76 7.32 12.56
CA SER A 458 -6.55 7.17 11.32
C SER A 458 -7.97 6.65 11.59
N TYR A 459 -8.41 5.50 11.06
CA TYR A 459 -9.71 4.90 11.43
C TYR A 459 -9.80 4.57 12.91
N GLY A 460 -8.69 4.18 13.55
CA GLY A 460 -8.63 4.06 15.01
C GLY A 460 -8.89 5.39 15.72
N GLY A 461 -8.50 6.51 15.11
CA GLY A 461 -8.84 7.85 15.54
C GLY A 461 -10.34 8.14 15.39
N PHE A 462 -10.94 7.78 14.26
CA PHE A 462 -12.40 7.83 14.04
C PHE A 462 -13.15 7.07 15.14
N VAL A 463 -12.76 5.82 15.41
CA VAL A 463 -13.32 5.00 16.49
C VAL A 463 -13.13 5.65 17.85
N THR A 464 -11.95 6.19 18.12
CA THR A 464 -11.62 6.84 19.40
C THR A 464 -12.47 8.09 19.65
N LEU A 465 -12.74 8.90 18.63
CA LEU A 465 -13.64 10.05 18.73
C LEU A 465 -15.08 9.60 19.03
N HIS A 466 -15.59 8.61 18.30
CA HIS A 466 -16.93 8.05 18.52
C HIS A 466 -17.11 7.39 19.89
N ILE A 467 -16.07 6.72 20.42
CA ILE A 467 -16.09 6.23 21.80
C ILE A 467 -16.29 7.39 22.77
N GLY A 468 -15.55 8.48 22.58
CA GLY A 468 -15.65 9.68 23.42
C GLY A 468 -17.05 10.29 23.40
N GLY A 469 -17.66 10.43 22.23
CA GLY A 469 -18.98 11.01 22.07
C GLY A 469 -20.11 10.11 22.59
N ARG A 470 -20.12 8.80 22.27
CA ARG A 470 -21.16 7.87 22.73
C ARG A 470 -21.11 7.54 24.21
N ASP A 471 -19.91 7.32 24.74
CA ASP A 471 -19.76 6.98 26.14
C ASP A 471 -19.95 8.22 27.05
N GLY A 472 -19.66 9.42 26.53
CA GLY A 472 -19.92 10.69 27.20
C GLY A 472 -19.21 10.81 28.55
N GLY A 473 -18.01 10.25 28.68
CA GLY A 473 -17.23 10.31 29.91
C GLY A 473 -17.59 9.26 30.97
N LYS A 474 -18.57 8.38 30.73
CA LYS A 474 -19.08 7.42 31.74
C LYS A 474 -18.03 6.37 32.10
N THR A 475 -17.45 5.75 31.09
CA THR A 475 -16.43 4.70 31.15
C THR A 475 -15.06 5.29 30.80
N VAL A 476 -14.93 5.91 29.62
CA VAL A 476 -13.68 6.48 29.08
C VAL A 476 -13.64 7.95 29.44
N LYS A 477 -12.59 8.37 30.14
CA LYS A 477 -12.46 9.74 30.67
C LYS A 477 -11.81 10.69 29.68
N CYS A 478 -10.90 10.19 28.86
CA CYS A 478 -10.18 10.98 27.87
C CYS A 478 -9.91 10.16 26.61
N VAL A 479 -9.78 10.86 25.49
CA VAL A 479 -9.54 10.26 24.18
C VAL A 479 -8.37 10.97 23.51
N VAL A 480 -7.55 10.21 22.79
CA VAL A 480 -6.43 10.71 21.99
C VAL A 480 -6.57 10.15 20.58
N ALA A 481 -6.99 11.00 19.65
CA ALA A 481 -7.16 10.62 18.26
C ALA A 481 -6.08 11.30 17.40
N VAL A 482 -5.27 10.50 16.71
CA VAL A 482 -4.18 10.98 15.85
C VAL A 482 -4.59 10.82 14.38
N ALA A 483 -4.49 11.91 13.60
CA ALA A 483 -4.92 11.94 12.20
C ALA A 483 -6.29 11.24 11.95
N PRO A 484 -7.33 11.50 12.76
CA PRO A 484 -8.57 10.75 12.66
C PRO A 484 -9.28 10.99 11.32
N VAL A 485 -9.87 9.94 10.76
CA VAL A 485 -10.94 10.14 9.78
C VAL A 485 -12.10 10.80 10.52
N VAL A 486 -12.54 11.98 10.04
CA VAL A 486 -13.63 12.74 10.66
C VAL A 486 -14.92 12.64 9.85
N SER A 487 -14.83 12.41 8.55
CA SER A 487 -15.96 12.03 7.71
C SER A 487 -15.49 11.27 6.48
N PHE A 488 -16.16 10.18 6.15
CA PHE A 488 -15.87 9.40 4.93
C PHE A 488 -16.21 10.16 3.64
N LEU A 489 -16.97 11.27 3.69
CA LEU A 489 -17.16 12.14 2.52
C LEU A 489 -15.87 12.84 2.06
N TYR A 490 -14.91 13.02 2.97
CA TYR A 490 -13.61 13.62 2.66
C TYR A 490 -12.49 12.60 2.45
N TYR A 491 -12.80 11.33 2.68
CA TYR A 491 -11.87 10.23 2.49
C TYR A 491 -11.93 9.73 1.04
N ASP A 492 -11.08 8.76 0.69
CA ASP A 492 -10.99 8.30 -0.68
C ASP A 492 -12.22 7.48 -1.09
N SER A 493 -12.52 7.52 -2.39
CA SER A 493 -13.70 6.88 -2.94
C SER A 493 -13.64 5.35 -2.89
N ALA A 494 -12.46 4.74 -3.04
CA ALA A 494 -12.32 3.30 -3.08
C ALA A 494 -12.58 2.67 -1.71
N TYR A 495 -12.06 3.24 -0.64
CA TYR A 495 -12.29 2.79 0.73
C TYR A 495 -13.73 3.07 1.16
N SER A 496 -14.18 4.31 1.07
CA SER A 496 -15.46 4.72 1.63
C SER A 496 -16.63 4.02 0.95
N GLU A 497 -16.64 3.96 -0.39
CA GLU A 497 -17.74 3.33 -1.12
C GLU A 497 -17.75 1.81 -0.97
N ARG A 498 -16.61 1.17 -0.66
CA ARG A 498 -16.53 -0.28 -0.36
C ARG A 498 -17.37 -0.63 0.87
N TYR A 499 -17.21 0.13 1.94
CA TYR A 499 -17.85 -0.19 3.22
C TYR A 499 -19.18 0.53 3.41
N MET A 500 -19.31 1.77 2.96
CA MET A 500 -20.50 2.60 3.16
C MET A 500 -21.45 2.58 1.97
N GLY A 501 -21.02 2.04 0.83
CA GLY A 501 -21.76 2.10 -0.43
C GLY A 501 -21.68 3.47 -1.09
N MET A 502 -22.35 3.59 -2.24
CA MET A 502 -22.46 4.86 -2.97
C MET A 502 -23.17 5.92 -2.11
N VAL A 503 -22.73 7.17 -2.21
CA VAL A 503 -23.28 8.29 -1.45
C VAL A 503 -24.78 8.45 -1.70
N GLU A 504 -25.22 8.29 -2.94
CA GLU A 504 -26.64 8.40 -3.31
C GLU A 504 -27.50 7.29 -2.69
N ASP A 505 -26.91 6.13 -2.41
CA ASP A 505 -27.60 4.96 -1.85
C ASP A 505 -27.62 4.96 -0.31
N ASN A 506 -26.71 5.70 0.34
CA ASN A 506 -26.52 5.62 1.80
C ASN A 506 -26.15 6.96 2.48
N MET A 507 -26.63 8.09 1.96
CA MET A 507 -26.32 9.43 2.49
C MET A 507 -26.55 9.55 4.00
N PHE A 508 -27.59 8.91 4.54
CA PHE A 508 -27.90 8.94 5.97
C PHE A 508 -26.76 8.40 6.84
N ALA A 509 -26.05 7.35 6.40
CA ALA A 509 -24.93 6.82 7.15
C ALA A 509 -23.72 7.77 7.10
N TYR A 510 -23.45 8.39 5.95
CA TYR A 510 -22.41 9.42 5.78
C TYR A 510 -22.68 10.70 6.57
N GLU A 511 -23.95 11.05 6.83
CA GLU A 511 -24.30 12.21 7.66
C GLU A 511 -24.28 11.88 9.16
N ASN A 512 -24.70 10.67 9.55
CA ASN A 512 -24.88 10.32 10.96
C ASN A 512 -23.59 10.07 11.74
N GLU A 513 -22.49 9.72 11.07
CA GLU A 513 -21.16 9.63 11.70
C GLU A 513 -20.72 10.96 12.36
N ASN A 514 -21.28 12.10 11.93
CA ASN A 514 -20.88 13.42 12.41
C ASN A 514 -21.71 13.97 13.59
N ASN A 515 -22.71 13.23 14.09
CA ASN A 515 -23.69 13.77 15.05
C ASN A 515 -23.21 13.90 16.51
N GLU A 516 -21.93 13.68 16.78
CA GLU A 516 -21.37 13.69 18.15
C GLU A 516 -20.63 15.01 18.45
N ASN A 517 -21.39 16.05 18.83
CA ASN A 517 -20.92 17.40 19.17
C ASN A 517 -20.11 17.50 20.48
N TRP A 518 -18.99 16.79 20.63
CA TRP A 518 -18.23 16.76 21.89
C TRP A 518 -16.72 16.69 21.73
N PHE A 519 -16.08 17.63 21.03
CA PHE A 519 -14.61 17.66 20.97
C PHE A 519 -14.01 19.03 21.24
N LYS A 520 -13.10 19.07 22.22
CA LYS A 520 -12.08 20.10 22.30
C LYS A 520 -10.92 19.64 21.42
N VAL A 521 -10.97 20.00 20.15
CA VAL A 521 -9.89 19.74 19.20
C VAL A 521 -8.73 20.64 19.58
N TYR A 522 -7.58 20.06 19.94
CA TYR A 522 -6.34 20.81 19.96
C TYR A 522 -5.93 21.00 18.50
N PRO A 523 -5.95 22.23 17.95
CA PRO A 523 -5.57 22.44 16.57
C PRO A 523 -4.14 21.95 16.37
N ASN A 524 -3.94 21.29 15.24
CA ASN A 524 -2.63 20.95 14.72
C ASN A 524 -1.87 22.27 14.47
N GLU A 525 -1.11 22.74 15.46
CA GLU A 525 -0.09 23.76 15.22
C GLU A 525 0.85 23.18 14.16
N GLY A 526 0.92 23.80 12.99
CA GLY A 526 1.52 23.21 11.79
C GLY A 526 2.92 22.65 12.03
N HIS A 527 3.03 21.33 12.12
CA HIS A 527 4.30 20.63 12.25
C HIS A 527 4.49 19.69 11.05
N SER A 528 5.39 20.10 10.17
CA SER A 528 5.95 19.27 9.10
C SER A 528 6.43 17.94 9.68
N LEU A 529 5.84 16.84 9.23
CA LEU A 529 5.98 15.49 9.80
C LEU A 529 7.32 14.79 9.56
N HIS A 530 8.40 15.53 9.33
CA HIS A 530 9.69 14.95 8.98
C HIS A 530 10.62 14.71 10.20
N ASN A 531 10.14 14.92 11.45
CA ASN A 531 10.92 14.68 12.69
C ASN A 531 10.10 14.49 14.01
N THR A 532 8.84 14.03 13.98
CA THR A 532 7.87 14.28 15.08
C THR A 532 7.30 13.09 15.88
N ILE A 533 7.69 11.83 15.64
CA ILE A 533 7.17 10.71 16.46
C ILE A 533 7.48 10.89 17.95
N ASN A 534 8.71 11.29 18.29
CA ASN A 534 9.10 11.53 19.68
C ASN A 534 8.33 12.69 20.32
N HIS A 535 8.00 13.73 19.53
CA HIS A 535 7.22 14.87 20.01
C HIS A 535 5.76 14.47 20.25
N LEU A 536 5.16 13.72 19.32
CA LEU A 536 3.83 13.15 19.49
C LEU A 536 3.77 12.29 20.75
N TYR A 537 4.74 11.39 20.96
CA TYR A 537 4.79 10.53 22.14
C TYR A 537 4.90 11.35 23.43
N HIS A 538 5.67 12.44 23.42
CA HIS A 538 5.77 13.35 24.56
C HIS A 538 4.44 14.04 24.87
N GLU A 539 3.75 14.60 23.87
CA GLU A 539 2.47 15.28 24.09
C GLU A 539 1.37 14.30 24.51
N VAL A 540 1.35 13.06 24.00
CA VAL A 540 0.42 12.03 24.45
C VAL A 540 0.66 11.66 25.92
N ASP A 541 1.93 11.43 26.32
CA ASP A 541 2.28 11.15 27.72
C ASP A 541 1.86 12.28 28.65
N LYS A 542 2.19 13.52 28.28
CA LYS A 542 1.85 14.73 29.03
C LYS A 542 0.35 14.93 29.17
N PHE A 543 -0.42 14.80 28.08
CA PHE A 543 -1.88 14.93 28.12
C PHE A 543 -2.50 13.89 29.04
N LEU A 544 -2.12 12.61 28.89
CA LEU A 544 -2.68 11.53 29.70
C LEU A 544 -2.33 11.70 31.19
N HIS A 545 -1.06 12.01 31.49
CA HIS A 545 -0.59 12.09 32.88
C HIS A 545 -1.01 13.36 33.59
N HIS A 546 -0.84 14.51 32.95
CA HIS A 546 -1.01 15.79 33.61
C HIS A 546 -2.40 16.38 33.38
N ASP A 547 -2.84 16.44 32.13
CA ASP A 547 -4.06 17.18 31.79
C ASP A 547 -5.32 16.37 32.04
N CYS A 548 -5.29 15.08 31.70
CA CYS A 548 -6.43 14.18 31.81
C CYS A 548 -6.62 13.63 33.22
N PHE A 549 -5.61 12.92 33.76
CA PHE A 549 -5.74 12.23 35.05
C PHE A 549 -5.16 13.02 36.23
N GLY A 550 -4.48 14.14 35.98
CA GLY A 550 -4.02 15.03 37.04
C GLY A 550 -3.03 14.39 38.00
N PHE A 551 -2.16 13.48 37.52
CA PHE A 551 -1.08 12.92 38.33
C PHE A 551 -0.17 14.07 38.78
N LYS A 552 -0.25 14.41 40.07
CA LYS A 552 0.70 15.31 40.71
C LYS A 552 2.01 14.54 40.87
N GLY A 553 3.10 15.11 40.35
CA GLY A 553 4.40 14.46 40.19
C GLY A 553 4.79 13.54 41.34
N SER A 554 5.11 12.29 40.98
CA SER A 554 5.83 11.32 41.79
C SER A 554 7.25 11.19 41.28
#